data_AF-A0A257NFE2-F1
#
_entry.id   AF-A0A257NFE2-F1
#
_cell.length_a   1.000
_cell.length_b   1.000
_cell.length_c   1.000
_cell.angle_alpha   90.00
_cell.angle_beta   90.00
_cell.angle_gamma   90.00
#
_symmetry.space_group_name_H-M   'P 1'
#
loop_
_entity.id
_entity.type
_entity.pdbx_description
1 polymer ?
#
loop_
_entity_poly.entity_id
_entity_poly.type
_entity_poly.pdbx_seq_one_letter_code
_entity_poly.pdbx_strand_id
1 'polypeptide(L)'
;LDTSVNHNPEVFEYQRQPECHEHDPKGRYSAILAGCTCLAGDVFGEYRFNKPLAAGDKVVFKNVGAYSLIKANRFNGYNLPDIYMVEDQQVKKLKQYPYQDYRRQWLAD
;
A
#
# COMPACT_ATOMS: atom_id res chain seq x y z
N LEU A 1 -7.98 2.33 1.94
CA LEU A 1 -7.30 1.04 1.63
C LEU A 1 -6.69 0.49 2.92
N ASP A 2 -6.38 -0.81 2.98
CA ASP A 2 -5.70 -1.46 4.11
C ASP A 2 -4.17 -1.26 4.08
N THR A 3 -3.75 -0.07 3.63
CA THR A 3 -2.35 0.34 3.47
C THR A 3 -2.26 1.86 3.58
N SER A 4 -1.05 2.42 3.58
CA SER A 4 -0.79 3.86 3.63
C SER A 4 0.32 4.25 2.67
N VAL A 5 0.35 5.51 2.24
CA VAL A 5 1.50 6.10 1.51
C VAL A 5 2.81 5.91 2.28
N ASN A 6 2.78 5.71 3.61
CA ASN A 6 3.96 5.38 4.41
C ASN A 6 4.57 4.00 4.10
N HIS A 7 3.85 3.12 3.41
CA HIS A 7 4.40 1.87 2.87
C HIS A 7 5.07 2.05 1.50
N ASN A 8 4.84 3.18 0.83
CA ASN A 8 5.49 3.60 -0.40
C ASN A 8 5.73 5.13 -0.37
N PRO A 9 6.66 5.62 0.46
CA PRO A 9 6.76 7.05 0.80
C PRO A 9 6.95 8.00 -0.39
N GLU A 10 7.50 7.50 -1.49
CA GLU A 10 7.68 8.27 -2.73
C GLU A 10 6.36 8.81 -3.31
N VAL A 11 5.24 8.17 -3.00
CA VAL A 11 3.89 8.67 -3.35
C VAL A 11 3.66 10.05 -2.74
N PHE A 12 4.03 10.23 -1.47
CA PHE A 12 3.88 11.50 -0.76
C PHE A 12 5.07 12.44 -1.03
N GLU A 13 6.30 11.94 -0.99
CA GLU A 13 7.52 12.76 -1.13
C GLU A 13 7.64 13.42 -2.51
N TYR A 14 7.28 12.70 -3.57
CA TYR A 14 7.42 13.18 -4.95
C TYR A 14 6.07 13.41 -5.63
N GLN A 15 4.96 13.32 -4.88
CA GLN A 15 3.60 13.41 -5.41
C GLN A 15 3.38 12.42 -6.58
N ARG A 16 4.04 11.25 -6.48
CA ARG A 16 4.00 10.23 -7.53
C ARG A 16 2.70 9.45 -7.43
N GLN A 17 1.93 9.43 -8.50
CA GLN A 17 0.79 8.54 -8.62
C GLN A 17 1.26 7.12 -9.00
N PRO A 18 1.14 6.10 -8.13
CA PRO A 18 1.51 4.73 -8.48
C PRO A 18 0.58 4.15 -9.53
N GLU A 19 1.08 3.19 -10.30
CA GLU A 19 0.28 2.53 -11.32
C GLU A 19 -0.69 1.54 -10.68
N CYS A 20 -1.98 1.81 -10.78
CA CYS A 20 -3.05 0.92 -10.30
C CYS A 20 -3.47 -0.05 -11.42
N HIS A 21 -3.47 -1.35 -11.15
CA HIS A 21 -3.82 -2.38 -12.14
C HIS A 21 -5.27 -2.26 -12.63
N GLU A 22 -6.20 -1.96 -11.73
CA GLU A 22 -7.64 -1.85 -12.02
C GLU A 22 -8.02 -0.51 -12.66
N HIS A 23 -7.07 0.42 -12.80
CA HIS A 23 -7.32 1.71 -13.42
C HIS A 23 -7.59 1.56 -14.92
N ASP A 24 -8.74 2.08 -15.36
CA ASP A 24 -9.08 2.26 -16.76
C ASP A 24 -9.37 3.75 -17.03
N PRO A 25 -8.56 4.46 -17.83
CA PRO A 25 -8.81 5.86 -18.20
C PRO A 25 -10.19 6.10 -18.83
N LYS A 26 -10.79 5.09 -19.47
CA LYS A 26 -12.13 5.14 -20.07
C LYS A 26 -13.24 4.72 -19.09
N GLY A 27 -12.87 4.27 -17.88
CA GLY A 27 -13.79 3.88 -16.83
C GLY A 27 -14.78 5.00 -16.51
N ARG A 28 -16.02 4.64 -16.17
CA ARG A 28 -17.10 5.61 -15.92
C ARG A 28 -17.12 6.13 -14.49
N TYR A 29 -16.50 5.42 -13.57
CA TYR A 29 -16.52 5.73 -12.13
C TYR A 29 -15.16 6.25 -11.71
N SER A 30 -15.07 7.44 -11.11
CA SER A 30 -13.85 7.92 -10.47
C SER A 30 -13.88 7.68 -8.97
N ALA A 31 -12.71 7.44 -8.40
CA ALA A 31 -12.52 7.37 -6.96
C ALA A 31 -11.12 7.85 -6.59
N ILE A 32 -11.03 8.53 -5.45
CA ILE A 32 -9.75 8.80 -4.79
C ILE A 32 -9.39 7.57 -3.97
N LEU A 33 -8.22 7.00 -4.24
CA LEU A 33 -7.67 5.92 -3.44
C LEU A 33 -6.85 6.51 -2.29
N ALA A 34 -7.39 6.43 -1.07
CA ALA A 34 -6.75 6.90 0.15
C ALA A 34 -6.27 5.74 1.03
N GLY A 35 -5.22 5.98 1.81
CA GLY A 35 -4.73 5.06 2.83
C GLY A 35 -5.59 5.05 4.09
N CYS A 36 -5.12 4.36 5.12
CA CYS A 36 -5.85 4.15 6.38
C CYS A 36 -5.43 5.06 7.54
N THR A 37 -4.57 6.06 7.31
CA THR A 37 -4.07 6.93 8.39
C THR A 37 -4.88 8.21 8.51
N CYS A 38 -4.63 8.98 9.58
CA CYS A 38 -5.27 10.28 9.79
C CYS A 38 -4.60 11.43 9.02
N LEU A 39 -3.53 11.16 8.27
CA LEU A 39 -2.84 12.17 7.48
C LEU A 39 -3.72 12.57 6.29
N ALA A 40 -4.05 13.85 6.17
CA ALA A 40 -4.86 14.37 5.06
C ALA A 40 -4.26 14.07 3.67
N GLY A 41 -2.92 13.96 3.60
CA GLY A 41 -2.18 13.59 2.39
C GLY A 41 -1.94 12.08 2.22
N ASP A 42 -2.59 11.21 2.99
CA ASP A 42 -2.53 9.75 2.79
C ASP A 42 -3.37 9.34 1.58
N VAL A 43 -2.98 9.84 0.41
CA VAL A 43 -3.71 9.73 -0.86
C VAL A 43 -2.77 9.18 -1.92
N PHE A 44 -3.16 8.08 -2.55
CA PHE A 44 -2.44 7.48 -3.67
C PHE A 44 -2.81 8.10 -5.02
N GLY A 45 -3.88 8.88 -5.10
CA GLY A 45 -4.32 9.57 -6.30
C GLY A 45 -5.77 9.32 -6.67
N GLU A 46 -6.20 9.94 -7.77
CA GLU A 46 -7.51 9.74 -8.36
C GLU A 46 -7.41 8.77 -9.54
N TYR A 47 -8.27 7.75 -9.53
CA TYR A 47 -8.31 6.71 -10.55
C TYR A 47 -9.72 6.54 -11.08
N ARG A 48 -9.80 5.93 -12.26
CA ARG A 48 -11.06 5.59 -12.94
C ARG A 48 -11.22 4.07 -13.08
N PHE A 49 -12.45 3.58 -12.96
CA PHE A 49 -12.81 2.16 -12.95
C PHE A 49 -14.03 1.88 -13.82
N ASN A 50 -14.13 0.65 -14.33
CA ASN A 50 -15.26 0.19 -15.16
C ASN A 50 -16.52 -0.16 -14.36
N LYS A 51 -16.36 -0.47 -13.07
CA LYS A 51 -17.42 -0.69 -12.09
C LYS A 51 -17.13 0.16 -10.84
N PRO A 52 -18.14 0.56 -10.05
CA PRO A 52 -17.88 1.18 -8.75
C PRO A 52 -17.15 0.19 -7.84
N LEU A 53 -16.20 0.69 -7.05
CA LEU A 53 -15.51 -0.11 -6.03
C LEU A 53 -16.43 -0.36 -4.83
N ALA A 54 -16.30 -1.54 -4.22
CA ALA A 54 -16.97 -1.91 -2.97
C ALA A 54 -15.95 -2.42 -1.94
N ALA A 55 -16.34 -2.40 -0.67
CA ALA A 55 -15.54 -3.03 0.39
C ALA A 55 -15.32 -4.52 0.08
N GLY A 56 -14.08 -4.98 0.17
CA GLY A 56 -13.68 -6.34 -0.19
C GLY A 56 -13.15 -6.50 -1.62
N ASP A 57 -13.32 -5.50 -2.51
CA ASP A 57 -12.59 -5.47 -3.78
C ASP A 57 -11.08 -5.34 -3.52
N LYS A 58 -10.28 -5.98 -4.38
CA LYS A 58 -8.82 -5.86 -4.36
C LYS A 58 -8.36 -4.74 -5.29
N VAL A 59 -7.33 -4.01 -4.85
CA VAL A 59 -6.65 -2.98 -5.64
C VAL A 59 -5.16 -3.29 -5.63
N VAL A 60 -4.53 -3.29 -6.81
CA VAL A 60 -3.12 -3.69 -6.96
C VAL A 60 -2.29 -2.52 -7.49
N PHE A 61 -1.37 -2.01 -6.68
CA PHE A 61 -0.35 -1.09 -7.14
C PHE A 61 0.85 -1.85 -7.72
N LYS A 62 1.16 -1.59 -8.99
CA LYS A 62 2.28 -2.20 -9.72
C LYS A 62 3.54 -1.37 -9.57
N ASN A 63 4.69 -1.98 -9.89
CA ASN A 63 5.98 -1.29 -9.95
C ASN A 63 6.38 -0.63 -8.61
N VAL A 64 6.16 -1.35 -7.50
CA VAL A 64 6.48 -0.91 -6.13
C VAL A 64 7.65 -1.69 -5.50
N GLY A 65 8.45 -2.38 -6.32
CA GLY A 65 9.57 -3.20 -5.81
C GLY A 65 10.78 -2.37 -5.38
N ALA A 66 11.10 -1.31 -6.13
CA ALA A 66 12.21 -0.41 -5.82
C ALA A 66 11.75 0.69 -4.86
N TYR A 67 12.63 1.08 -3.93
CA TYR A 67 12.49 2.22 -3.01
C TYR A 67 11.20 2.31 -2.19
N SER A 68 10.37 1.26 -2.16
CA SER A 68 9.16 1.21 -1.33
C SER A 68 9.49 0.64 0.05
N LEU A 69 9.71 -0.68 0.15
CA LEU A 69 9.92 -1.36 1.44
C LEU A 69 11.13 -0.85 2.23
N ILE A 70 12.19 -0.40 1.56
CA ILE A 70 13.40 0.12 2.23
C ILE A 70 13.16 1.48 2.91
N LYS A 71 12.19 2.25 2.44
CA LYS A 71 11.79 3.56 3.01
C LYS A 71 10.55 3.46 3.88
N ALA A 72 9.84 2.32 3.84
CA ALA A 72 8.59 2.13 4.54
C ALA A 72 8.74 2.27 6.06
N ASN A 73 7.74 2.87 6.69
CA ASN A 73 7.72 3.08 8.14
C ASN A 73 6.35 2.74 8.73
N ARG A 74 6.28 2.61 10.06
CA ARG A 74 5.06 2.27 10.80
C ARG A 74 4.35 3.51 11.37
N PHE A 75 4.19 4.55 10.55
CA PHE A 75 3.40 5.72 10.93
C PHE A 75 2.03 5.30 11.48
N ASN A 76 1.60 5.91 12.58
CA ASN A 76 0.41 5.54 13.35
C ASN A 76 0.36 4.07 13.84
N GLY A 77 1.49 3.36 13.87
CA GLY A 77 1.55 1.98 14.32
C GLY A 77 0.96 0.97 13.34
N TYR A 78 0.60 1.39 12.12
CA TYR A 78 0.21 0.45 11.07
C TYR A 78 1.38 -0.46 10.72
N ASN A 79 1.06 -1.74 10.55
CA ASN A 79 2.07 -2.75 10.33
C ASN A 79 2.58 -2.72 8.88
N LEU A 80 3.84 -3.11 8.69
CA LEU A 80 4.41 -3.25 7.35
C LEU A 80 3.73 -4.40 6.59
N PRO A 81 3.59 -4.30 5.26
CA PRO A 81 2.97 -5.36 4.46
C PRO A 81 3.80 -6.65 4.52
N ASP A 82 3.11 -7.78 4.59
CA ASP A 82 3.72 -9.09 4.41
C ASP A 82 4.36 -9.18 3.01
N ILE A 83 5.49 -9.89 2.92
CA ILE A 83 6.22 -10.07 1.66
C ILE A 83 6.02 -11.52 1.21
N TYR A 84 5.55 -11.70 -0.01
CA TYR A 84 5.38 -12.98 -0.66
C TYR A 84 6.21 -13.05 -1.94
N MET A 85 6.64 -14.25 -2.28
CA MET A 85 7.25 -14.59 -3.56
C MET A 85 6.34 -15.56 -4.29
N VAL A 86 6.23 -15.41 -5.60
CA VAL A 86 5.55 -16.38 -6.47
C VAL A 86 6.60 -17.01 -7.38
N GLU A 87 6.72 -18.33 -7.32
CA GLU A 87 7.64 -19.13 -8.13
C GLU A 87 6.89 -20.40 -8.53
N ASP A 88 6.89 -20.75 -9.83
CA ASP A 88 6.18 -21.92 -10.37
C ASP A 88 4.72 -22.07 -9.91
N GLN A 89 3.98 -20.96 -9.90
CA GLN A 89 2.58 -20.86 -9.42
C GLN A 89 2.39 -21.16 -7.93
N GLN A 90 3.47 -21.31 -7.16
CA GLN A 90 3.43 -21.44 -5.71
C GLN A 90 3.67 -20.09 -5.05
N VAL A 91 2.84 -19.77 -4.06
CA VAL A 91 2.98 -18.55 -3.25
C VAL A 91 3.71 -18.91 -1.96
N LYS A 92 4.90 -18.34 -1.76
CA LYS A 92 5.69 -18.50 -0.55
C LYS A 92 5.73 -17.20 0.24
N LYS A 93 5.33 -17.26 1.52
CA LYS A 93 5.54 -16.13 2.44
C LYS A 93 7.03 -16.01 2.74
N LEU A 94 7.63 -14.86 2.44
CA LEU A 94 9.03 -14.56 2.73
C LEU A 94 9.20 -13.83 4.06
N LYS A 95 8.29 -12.89 4.37
CA LYS A 95 8.40 -12.07 5.57
C LYS A 95 7.03 -11.66 6.10
N GLN A 96 6.92 -11.65 7.42
CA GLN A 96 5.77 -11.16 8.16
C GLN A 96 6.30 -10.35 9.35
N TYR A 97 5.49 -9.41 9.82
CA TYR A 97 5.84 -8.55 10.95
C TYR A 97 4.85 -8.75 12.10
N PRO A 98 5.09 -9.68 13.05
CA PRO A 98 4.20 -9.85 14.18
C PRO A 98 4.26 -8.63 15.13
N TYR A 99 3.23 -8.47 15.98
CA TYR A 99 3.13 -7.34 16.91
C TYR A 99 4.38 -7.17 17.80
N GLN A 100 5.05 -8.27 18.17
CA GLN A 100 6.29 -8.25 18.95
C GLN A 100 7.40 -7.46 18.26
N ASP A 101 7.47 -7.45 16.92
CA ASP A 101 8.44 -6.66 16.17
C ASP A 101 8.18 -5.16 16.33
N TYR A 102 6.92 -4.75 16.26
CA TYR A 102 6.53 -3.36 16.49
C TYR A 102 6.79 -2.96 17.94
N ARG A 103 6.38 -3.78 18.91
CA ARG A 103 6.57 -3.52 20.34
C ARG A 103 8.05 -3.30 20.67
N ARG A 104 8.96 -4.11 20.11
CA ARG A 104 10.41 -3.99 20.34
C ARG A 104 11.00 -2.64 19.93
N GLN A 105 10.41 -1.91 18.99
CA GLN A 105 10.91 -0.59 18.57
C GLN A 105 10.80 0.48 19.65
N TRP A 106 9.93 0.28 20.63
CA TRP A 106 9.59 1.28 21.65
C TRP A 106 10.10 0.91 23.04
N LEU A 107 10.69 -0.27 23.20
CA LEU A 107 11.32 -0.66 24.44
C LEU A 107 12.75 -0.13 24.44
N ALA A 108 13.12 0.61 25.48
CA ALA A 108 14.52 0.75 25.85
C ALA A 108 14.93 -0.57 26.55
N ASP A 109 16.08 -1.11 26.17
CA ASP A 109 16.69 -2.24 26.88
C ASP A 109 16.83 -1.97 28.38
#